data_AF-A0AAJ5RQ53-F1
#
_entry.id   AF-A0AAJ5RQ53-F1
#
_cell.length_a   1.000
_cell.length_b   1.000
_cell.length_c   1.000
_cell.angle_alpha   90.00
_cell.angle_beta   90.00
_cell.angle_gamma   90.00
#
_symmetry.space_group_name_H-M   'P 1'
#
loop_
_entity.id
_entity.type
_entity.pdbx_description
1 polymer ?
#
loop_
_entity_poly.entity_id
_entity_poly.type
_entity_poly.pdbx_seq_one_letter_code
_entity_poly.pdbx_strand_id
1 'polypeptide(L)'
;MSQECSIVEDLIPLYKKQALQKPTIAFIEQHLASCQKCQQLTSSKQLPIEYLPMKRTLSFFHIVFIVLSFMFAINSSLLGNQKGFVISYALFGCLSYLFYKNIWIIFIISSVPVFVWAIINNLNNELYTTSYSLTEIGALIVGAGYIALLHTIFALLGAAFAILLRRIFK
;
A
#
# COMPACT_ATOMS: atom_id res chain seq x y z
N MET A 1 -22.49 -36.18 -18.70
CA MET A 1 -21.09 -35.72 -18.68
C MET A 1 -20.33 -36.62 -17.72
N SER A 2 -19.16 -37.15 -18.11
CA SER A 2 -18.33 -37.94 -17.19
C SER A 2 -17.68 -37.01 -16.16
N GLN A 3 -17.47 -37.50 -14.94
CA GLN A 3 -16.82 -36.74 -13.86
C GLN A 3 -15.41 -36.26 -14.26
N GLU A 4 -14.71 -37.06 -15.08
CA GLU A 4 -13.39 -36.72 -15.60
C GLU A 4 -13.37 -35.48 -16.49
N CYS A 5 -14.40 -35.26 -17.32
CA CYS A 5 -14.46 -34.06 -18.15
C CYS A 5 -14.54 -32.78 -17.30
N SER A 6 -15.29 -32.80 -16.20
CA SER A 6 -15.39 -31.65 -15.29
C SER A 6 -14.04 -31.34 -14.64
N ILE A 7 -13.32 -32.39 -14.22
CA ILE A 7 -11.98 -32.25 -13.62
C ILE A 7 -10.99 -31.67 -14.63
N VAL A 8 -11.02 -32.15 -15.88
CA VAL A 8 -10.13 -31.64 -16.93
C VAL A 8 -10.47 -30.20 -17.31
N GLU A 9 -11.77 -29.85 -17.42
CA GLU A 9 -12.22 -28.47 -17.68
C GLU A 9 -11.67 -27.47 -16.63
N ASP A 10 -11.69 -27.84 -15.35
CA ASP A 10 -11.15 -27.01 -14.25
C ASP A 10 -9.61 -26.88 -14.30
N LEU A 11 -8.92 -27.91 -14.79
CA LEU A 11 -7.46 -27.97 -14.83
C LEU A 11 -6.85 -27.40 -16.11
N ILE A 12 -7.62 -27.23 -17.20
CA ILE A 12 -7.15 -26.66 -18.48
C ILE A 12 -6.39 -25.32 -18.31
N PRO A 13 -6.85 -24.35 -17.48
CA PRO A 13 -6.14 -23.09 -17.28
C PRO A 13 -4.74 -23.25 -16.66
N LEU A 14 -4.57 -24.25 -15.78
CA LEU A 14 -3.28 -24.55 -15.14
C LEU A 14 -2.37 -25.37 -16.07
N TYR A 15 -2.96 -26.29 -16.84
CA TYR A 15 -2.28 -27.06 -17.88
C TYR A 15 -1.66 -26.15 -18.95
N LYS A 16 -2.40 -25.17 -19.46
CA LYS A 16 -1.89 -24.15 -20.42
C LYS A 16 -0.74 -23.31 -19.85
N LYS A 17 -0.64 -23.18 -18.53
CA LYS A 17 0.42 -22.42 -17.83
C LYS A 17 1.61 -23.27 -17.41
N GLN A 18 1.64 -24.56 -17.76
CA GLN A 18 2.67 -25.52 -17.32
C GLN A 18 2.86 -25.53 -15.79
N ALA A 19 1.79 -25.27 -15.04
CA ALA A 19 1.81 -25.11 -13.58
C ALA A 19 1.27 -26.37 -12.85
N LEU A 20 1.31 -27.53 -13.50
CA LEU A 20 0.82 -28.80 -12.98
C LEU A 20 1.95 -29.79 -12.75
N GLN A 21 1.73 -30.74 -11.85
CA GLN A 21 2.67 -31.83 -11.60
C GLN A 21 2.62 -32.85 -12.76
N LYS A 22 3.76 -33.50 -13.03
CA LYS A 22 3.91 -34.52 -14.10
C LYS A 22 2.80 -35.59 -14.14
N PRO A 23 2.34 -36.19 -13.03
CA PRO A 23 1.24 -37.18 -13.08
C PRO A 23 -0.09 -36.56 -13.53
N THR A 24 -0.37 -35.31 -13.15
CA THR A 24 -1.57 -34.58 -13.55
C THR A 24 -1.54 -34.21 -15.03
N ILE A 25 -0.36 -33.88 -15.56
CA ILE A 25 -0.14 -33.63 -16.99
C ILE A 25 -0.47 -34.88 -17.80
N ALA A 26 0.09 -36.04 -17.41
CA ALA A 26 -0.16 -37.30 -18.10
C ALA A 26 -1.65 -37.70 -18.09
N PHE A 27 -2.35 -37.48 -16.97
CA PHE A 27 -3.79 -37.69 -16.85
C PHE A 27 -4.59 -36.81 -17.83
N ILE A 28 -4.24 -35.53 -17.93
CA ILE A 28 -4.91 -34.60 -18.85
C ILE A 28 -4.63 -34.98 -20.30
N GLU A 29 -3.39 -35.27 -20.66
CA GLU A 29 -3.01 -35.68 -22.03
C GLU A 29 -3.73 -36.97 -22.46
N GLN A 30 -3.82 -37.95 -21.57
CA GLN A 30 -4.57 -39.19 -21.83
C GLN A 30 -6.06 -38.92 -22.08
N HIS A 31 -6.68 -38.03 -21.29
CA HIS A 31 -8.08 -37.67 -21.46
C HIS A 31 -8.32 -36.83 -22.73
N LEU A 32 -7.40 -35.92 -23.08
CA LEU A 32 -7.46 -35.12 -24.30
C LEU A 32 -7.36 -35.97 -25.57
N ALA A 33 -6.63 -37.09 -25.52
CA ALA A 33 -6.55 -38.03 -26.64
C ALA A 33 -7.89 -38.74 -26.93
N SER A 34 -8.75 -38.92 -25.92
CA SER A 34 -10.03 -39.60 -26.05
C SER A 34 -11.25 -38.68 -26.12
N CYS A 35 -11.13 -37.40 -25.74
CA CYS A 35 -12.26 -36.49 -25.60
C CYS A 35 -12.14 -35.26 -26.52
N GLN A 36 -12.89 -35.28 -27.62
CA GLN A 36 -12.92 -34.21 -28.62
C GLN A 36 -13.42 -32.86 -28.05
N LYS A 37 -14.34 -32.89 -27.07
CA LYS A 37 -14.85 -31.69 -26.38
C LYS A 37 -13.75 -30.97 -25.60
N CYS A 38 -13.02 -31.71 -24.76
CA CYS A 38 -11.91 -31.15 -23.97
C CYS A 38 -10.75 -30.68 -24.86
N GLN A 39 -10.52 -31.37 -25.98
CA GLN A 39 -9.55 -30.96 -27.00
C GLN A 39 -9.89 -29.58 -27.58
N GLN A 40 -11.15 -29.33 -27.95
CA GLN A 40 -11.60 -28.04 -28.47
C GLN A 40 -11.45 -26.89 -27.45
N LEU A 41 -11.71 -27.14 -26.16
CA LEU A 41 -11.52 -26.17 -25.09
C LEU A 41 -10.03 -25.82 -24.86
N THR A 42 -9.15 -26.78 -25.10
CA THR A 42 -7.70 -26.58 -25.02
C THR A 42 -7.18 -25.76 -26.21
N SER A 43 -7.69 -26.03 -27.43
CA SER A 43 -7.33 -25.29 -28.65
C SER A 43 -7.96 -23.90 -28.76
N SER A 44 -9.05 -23.64 -28.02
CA SER A 44 -9.64 -22.30 -27.95
C SER A 44 -8.63 -21.33 -27.31
N LYS A 45 -8.17 -20.39 -28.12
CA LYS A 45 -7.26 -19.32 -27.77
C LYS A 45 -7.99 -18.38 -26.83
N GLN A 46 -7.92 -18.65 -25.52
CA GLN A 46 -8.35 -17.68 -24.53
C GLN A 46 -7.53 -16.40 -24.78
N LEU A 47 -8.24 -15.32 -25.14
CA LEU A 47 -7.67 -13.98 -25.20
C LEU A 47 -6.84 -13.77 -23.93
N PRO A 48 -5.60 -13.28 -24.04
CA PRO A 48 -4.81 -13.01 -22.85
C PRO A 48 -5.63 -12.03 -22.02
N ILE A 49 -6.07 -12.47 -20.84
CA ILE A 49 -6.57 -11.57 -19.82
C ILE A 49 -5.37 -10.66 -19.54
N GLU A 50 -5.42 -9.45 -20.07
CA GLU A 50 -4.39 -8.44 -19.91
C GLU A 50 -4.37 -8.09 -18.42
N TYR A 51 -3.52 -8.79 -17.69
CA TYR A 51 -3.20 -8.49 -16.31
C TYR A 51 -2.40 -7.19 -16.36
N LEU A 52 -3.11 -6.05 -16.35
CA LEU A 52 -2.50 -4.77 -15.98
C LEU A 52 -1.71 -5.05 -14.70
N PRO A 53 -0.38 -4.83 -14.68
CA PRO A 53 0.43 -5.15 -13.52
C PRO A 53 0.02 -4.21 -12.38
N MET A 54 -0.97 -4.63 -11.59
CA MET A 54 -1.59 -3.90 -10.47
C MET A 54 -0.55 -3.40 -9.46
N LYS A 55 0.64 -4.01 -9.45
CA LYS A 55 1.80 -3.60 -8.66
C LYS A 55 2.36 -2.22 -9.05
N ARG A 56 2.32 -1.83 -10.33
CA ARG A 56 2.93 -0.56 -10.80
C ARG A 56 2.09 0.65 -10.41
N THR A 57 0.77 0.57 -10.56
CA THR A 57 -0.16 1.63 -10.13
C THR A 57 -0.20 1.77 -8.61
N LEU A 58 -0.20 0.67 -7.86
CA LEU A 58 -0.12 0.70 -6.40
C LEU A 58 1.17 1.38 -5.90
N SER A 59 2.31 1.06 -6.51
CA SER A 59 3.60 1.67 -6.17
C SER A 59 3.61 3.18 -6.47
N PHE A 60 3.04 3.60 -7.60
CA PHE A 60 2.92 5.02 -7.95
C PHE A 60 2.12 5.80 -6.89
N PHE A 61 0.92 5.33 -6.52
CA PHE A 61 0.13 6.00 -5.48
C PHE A 61 0.82 5.98 -4.11
N HIS A 62 1.58 4.93 -3.79
CA HIS A 62 2.38 4.89 -2.57
C HIS A 62 3.43 5.99 -2.52
N ILE A 63 4.17 6.17 -3.60
CA ILE A 63 5.13 7.27 -3.73
C ILE A 63 4.41 8.62 -3.59
N VAL A 64 3.25 8.79 -4.24
CA VAL A 64 2.45 10.02 -4.11
C VAL A 64 2.06 10.29 -2.65
N PHE A 65 1.60 9.29 -1.90
CA PHE A 65 1.27 9.47 -0.48
C PHE A 65 2.50 9.83 0.36
N ILE A 66 3.66 9.22 0.11
CA ILE A 66 4.91 9.57 0.79
C ILE A 66 5.31 11.02 0.49
N VAL A 67 5.28 11.43 -0.78
CA VAL A 67 5.63 12.80 -1.19
C VAL A 67 4.67 13.81 -0.58
N LEU A 68 3.36 13.53 -0.57
CA LEU A 68 2.37 14.38 0.08
C LEU A 68 2.64 14.52 1.58
N SER A 69 3.04 13.44 2.26
CA SER A 69 3.42 13.53 3.68
C SER A 69 4.63 14.43 3.90
N PHE A 70 5.64 14.38 3.03
CA PHE A 70 6.76 15.31 3.08
C PHE A 70 6.31 16.76 2.82
N MET A 71 5.48 16.99 1.80
CA MET A 71 4.96 18.33 1.49
C MET A 71 4.18 18.93 2.67
N PHE A 72 3.36 18.12 3.34
CA PHE A 72 2.65 18.57 4.52
C PHE A 72 3.59 18.85 5.69
N ALA A 73 4.64 18.06 5.90
CA ALA A 73 5.65 18.32 6.93
C ALA A 73 6.42 19.63 6.69
N ILE A 74 6.73 19.95 5.43
CA ILE A 74 7.41 21.19 5.03
C ILE A 74 6.50 22.40 5.27
N ASN A 75 5.23 22.29 4.87
CA ASN A 75 4.29 23.41 4.92
C ASN A 75 3.63 23.59 6.31
N SER A 76 3.75 22.60 7.20
CA SER A 76 3.19 22.68 8.54
C SER A 76 4.11 23.46 9.48
N SER A 77 3.93 24.78 9.54
CA SER A 77 4.34 25.52 10.73
C SER A 77 3.30 25.28 11.84
N LEU A 78 3.71 24.54 12.87
CA LEU A 78 2.90 24.27 14.07
C LEU A 78 2.43 25.57 14.77
N LEU A 79 3.12 26.70 14.51
CA LEU A 79 2.87 28.01 15.12
C LEU A 79 2.10 28.99 14.22
N GLY A 80 2.03 28.76 12.90
CA GLY A 80 1.43 29.70 11.94
C GLY A 80 -0.01 29.37 11.54
N ASN A 81 -0.28 28.13 11.12
CA ASN A 81 -1.58 27.74 10.54
C ASN A 81 -2.12 26.43 11.14
N GLN A 82 -2.32 26.46 12.46
CA GLN A 82 -2.70 25.30 13.29
C GLN A 82 -3.94 24.56 12.77
N LYS A 83 -4.94 25.29 12.26
CA LYS A 83 -6.19 24.68 11.74
C LYS A 83 -5.98 23.94 10.42
N GLY A 84 -5.22 24.55 9.49
CA GLY A 84 -4.92 23.93 8.20
C GLY A 84 -4.14 22.64 8.35
N PHE A 85 -3.18 22.63 9.28
CA PHE A 85 -2.40 21.44 9.65
C PHE A 85 -3.27 20.28 10.15
N VAL A 86 -4.15 20.53 11.13
CA VAL A 86 -4.99 19.48 11.72
C VAL A 86 -5.91 18.86 10.66
N ILE A 87 -6.54 19.70 9.83
CA ILE A 87 -7.49 19.25 8.81
C ILE A 87 -6.77 18.48 7.70
N SER A 88 -5.61 18.95 7.23
CA SER A 88 -4.89 18.29 6.15
C SER A 88 -4.40 16.90 6.55
N TYR A 89 -3.84 16.74 7.77
CA TYR A 89 -3.40 15.44 8.25
C TYR A 89 -4.56 14.48 8.53
N ALA A 90 -5.69 14.98 9.05
CA ALA A 90 -6.89 14.16 9.20
C ALA A 90 -7.44 13.68 7.84
N LEU A 91 -7.53 14.57 6.84
CA LEU A 91 -7.94 14.19 5.49
C LEU A 91 -6.97 13.20 4.86
N PHE A 92 -5.67 13.45 4.99
CA PHE A 92 -4.63 12.56 4.49
C PHE A 92 -4.74 11.17 5.08
N GLY A 93 -4.86 11.04 6.41
CA GLY A 93 -5.03 9.76 7.08
C GLY A 93 -6.32 9.04 6.69
N CYS A 94 -7.42 9.78 6.48
CA CYS A 94 -8.68 9.24 5.97
C CYS A 94 -8.51 8.65 4.56
N LEU A 95 -7.95 9.41 3.63
CA LEU A 95 -7.67 8.99 2.25
C LEU A 95 -6.73 7.78 2.20
N SER A 96 -5.63 7.83 2.95
CA SER A 96 -4.67 6.73 3.03
C SER A 96 -5.31 5.46 3.61
N TYR A 97 -6.20 5.56 4.60
CA TYR A 97 -6.93 4.40 5.11
C TYR A 97 -7.86 3.78 4.08
N LEU A 98 -8.62 4.60 3.35
CA LEU A 98 -9.52 4.09 2.31
C LEU A 98 -8.76 3.35 1.21
N PHE A 99 -7.55 3.82 0.90
CA PHE A 99 -6.67 3.21 -0.09
C PHE A 99 -6.00 1.92 0.42
N TYR A 100 -5.28 1.97 1.54
CA TYR A 100 -4.48 0.85 2.04
C TYR A 100 -5.24 -0.16 2.88
N LYS A 101 -6.32 0.28 3.55
CA LYS A 101 -7.11 -0.53 4.51
C LYS A 101 -6.25 -1.16 5.60
N ASN A 102 -5.09 -0.57 5.90
CA ASN A 102 -4.14 -1.04 6.90
C ASN A 102 -3.64 0.16 7.72
N ILE A 103 -3.91 0.14 9.02
CA ILE A 103 -3.57 1.22 9.95
C ILE A 103 -2.06 1.40 10.10
N TRP A 104 -1.29 0.31 10.03
CA TRP A 104 0.18 0.35 10.17
C TRP A 104 0.84 1.13 9.05
N ILE A 105 0.30 1.05 7.82
CA ILE A 105 0.82 1.80 6.69
C ILE A 105 0.63 3.31 6.91
N ILE A 106 -0.50 3.71 7.48
CA ILE A 106 -0.79 5.12 7.77
C ILE A 106 0.13 5.65 8.86
N PHE A 107 0.36 4.84 9.91
CA PHE A 107 1.33 5.17 10.95
C PHE A 107 2.71 5.45 10.34
N ILE A 108 3.22 4.53 9.50
CA ILE A 108 4.54 4.67 8.88
C ILE A 108 4.60 5.88 7.94
N ILE A 109 3.64 6.01 7.02
CA ILE A 109 3.63 7.09 6.02
C ILE A 109 3.44 8.47 6.68
N SER A 110 2.71 8.58 7.79
CA SER A 110 2.52 9.86 8.48
C SER A 110 3.64 10.19 9.47
N SER A 111 4.30 9.20 10.06
CA SER A 111 5.34 9.43 11.08
C SER A 111 6.73 9.61 10.46
N VAL A 112 7.16 8.69 9.58
CA VAL A 112 8.55 8.61 9.12
C VAL A 112 8.96 9.85 8.31
N PRO A 113 8.20 10.29 7.29
CA PRO A 113 8.54 11.49 6.52
C PRO A 113 8.65 12.74 7.39
N VAL A 114 7.72 12.91 8.33
CA VAL A 114 7.70 14.06 9.25
C VAL A 114 8.90 14.03 10.18
N PHE A 115 9.23 12.87 10.74
CA PHE A 115 10.38 12.69 11.61
C PHE A 115 11.70 13.02 10.89
N VAL A 116 11.88 12.47 9.69
CA VAL A 116 13.07 12.72 8.86
C VAL A 116 13.15 14.21 8.48
N TRP A 117 12.04 14.81 8.05
CA TRP A 117 12.00 16.23 7.73
C TRP A 117 12.32 17.10 8.94
N ALA A 118 11.76 16.79 10.10
CA ALA A 118 12.01 17.55 11.33
C ALA A 118 13.50 17.50 11.73
N ILE A 119 14.15 16.35 11.61
CA ILE A 119 15.60 16.24 11.84
C ILE A 119 16.37 17.12 10.87
N ILE A 120 16.13 16.98 9.56
CA ILE A 120 16.83 17.74 8.52
C ILE A 120 16.62 19.25 8.71
N ASN A 121 15.39 19.67 8.98
CA ASN A 121 15.06 21.07 9.17
C ASN A 121 15.79 21.65 10.39
N ASN A 122 15.77 20.96 11.54
CA ASN A 122 16.41 21.47 12.75
C ASN A 122 17.95 21.48 12.64
N LEU A 123 18.57 20.50 11.95
CA LEU A 123 20.02 20.49 11.69
C LEU A 123 20.48 21.65 10.80
N ASN A 124 19.63 22.08 9.88
CA ASN A 124 19.94 23.20 8.97
C ASN A 124 19.60 24.57 9.56
N ASN A 125 18.99 24.62 10.75
CA ASN A 125 18.65 25.88 11.40
C ASN A 125 19.70 26.22 12.47
N GLU A 126 20.53 27.24 12.17
CA GLU A 126 21.59 27.74 13.05
C GLU A 126 21.08 28.20 14.43
N LEU A 127 19.77 28.47 14.56
CA LEU A 127 19.11 28.81 15.83
C LEU A 127 19.02 27.63 16.82
N TYR A 128 19.03 26.38 16.33
CA TYR A 128 18.78 25.19 17.15
C TYR A 128 20.00 24.30 17.32
N THR A 129 20.95 24.33 16.38
CA THR A 129 22.19 23.56 16.47
C THR A 129 23.37 24.51 16.34
N THR A 130 24.02 24.78 17.47
CA THR A 130 25.25 25.59 17.52
C THR A 130 26.46 24.71 17.83
N SER A 131 26.26 23.53 18.43
CA SER A 131 27.30 22.55 18.65
C SER A 131 26.80 21.10 18.52
N TYR A 132 27.62 20.19 18.02
CA TYR A 132 27.23 18.76 17.91
C TYR A 132 27.41 18.01 19.24
N SER A 133 26.84 18.54 20.32
CA SER A 133 26.86 17.92 21.64
C SER A 133 25.84 16.76 21.73
N LEU A 134 26.13 15.74 22.56
CA LEU A 134 25.20 14.62 22.79
C LEU A 134 23.84 15.09 23.30
N THR A 135 23.81 16.16 24.09
CA THR A 135 22.60 16.77 24.63
C THR A 135 21.76 17.46 23.55
N GLU A 136 22.39 18.18 22.62
CA GLU A 136 21.70 18.81 21.48
C GLU A 136 21.12 17.76 20.53
N ILE A 137 21.88 16.70 20.24
CA ILE A 137 21.40 15.57 19.42
C ILE A 137 20.22 14.86 20.11
N GLY A 138 20.28 14.66 21.42
CA GLY A 138 19.17 14.11 22.19
C GLY A 138 17.90 14.97 22.11
N ALA A 139 18.05 16.29 22.32
CA ALA A 139 16.95 17.25 22.22
C ALA A 139 16.35 17.29 20.80
N LEU A 140 17.19 17.23 19.77
CA LEU A 140 16.80 17.15 18.36
C LEU A 140 15.90 15.94 18.10
N ILE A 141 16.33 14.74 18.52
CA ILE A 141 15.58 13.50 18.30
C ILE A 141 14.24 13.54 19.04
N VAL A 142 14.23 14.03 20.28
CA VAL A 142 13.00 14.14 21.08
C VAL A 142 12.04 15.16 20.45
N GLY A 143 12.53 16.32 20.02
CA GLY A 143 11.73 17.34 19.34
C GLY A 143 11.15 16.84 18.02
N ALA A 144 11.97 16.20 17.17
CA ALA A 144 11.51 15.59 15.93
C ALA A 144 10.47 14.49 16.18
N GLY A 145 10.69 13.66 17.20
CA GLY A 145 9.76 12.61 17.62
C GLY A 145 8.42 13.17 18.07
N TYR A 146 8.44 14.26 18.86
CA TYR A 146 7.22 14.94 19.31
C TYR A 146 6.42 15.52 18.13
N ILE A 147 7.08 16.18 17.18
CA ILE A 147 6.44 16.71 15.98
C ILE A 147 5.80 15.58 15.16
N ALA A 148 6.55 14.51 14.89
CA ALA A 148 6.06 13.35 14.16
C ALA A 148 4.84 12.71 14.86
N LEU A 149 4.89 12.57 16.18
CA LEU A 149 3.80 12.00 16.98
C LEU A 149 2.52 12.83 16.85
N LEU A 150 2.60 14.16 16.95
CA LEU A 150 1.44 15.03 16.77
C LEU A 150 0.79 14.85 15.39
N HIS A 151 1.61 14.79 14.34
CA HIS A 151 1.13 14.60 12.96
C HIS A 151 0.45 13.24 12.79
N THR A 152 1.05 12.19 13.34
CA THR A 152 0.51 10.84 13.32
C THR A 152 -0.82 10.72 14.06
N ILE A 153 -0.99 11.40 15.21
CA ILE A 153 -2.27 11.39 15.94
C ILE A 153 -3.40 11.90 15.05
N PHE A 154 -3.22 13.04 14.38
CA PHE A 154 -4.26 13.59 13.51
C PHE A 154 -4.53 12.70 12.29
N ALA A 155 -3.50 12.09 11.70
CA ALA A 155 -3.67 11.11 10.65
C ALA A 155 -4.46 9.87 11.11
N LEU A 156 -4.19 9.36 12.32
CA LEU A 156 -4.92 8.22 12.89
C LEU A 156 -6.38 8.57 13.22
N LEU A 157 -6.66 9.78 13.68
CA LEU A 157 -8.05 10.27 13.85
C LEU A 157 -8.80 10.29 12.51
N GLY A 158 -8.13 10.75 11.45
CA GLY A 158 -8.65 10.67 10.09
C GLY A 158 -8.95 9.24 9.64
N ALA A 159 -8.03 8.31 9.91
CA ALA A 159 -8.21 6.90 9.62
C ALA A 159 -9.38 6.29 10.40
N ALA A 160 -9.54 6.65 11.68
CA ALA A 160 -10.66 6.22 12.51
C ALA A 160 -12.01 6.70 11.93
N PHE A 161 -12.07 7.94 11.44
CA PHE A 161 -13.24 8.45 10.73
C PHE A 161 -13.56 7.62 9.47
N ALA A 162 -12.54 7.28 8.68
CA ALA A 162 -12.70 6.42 7.49
C ALA A 162 -13.22 5.01 7.84
N ILE A 163 -12.78 4.44 8.98
CA ILE A 163 -13.28 3.16 9.49
C ILE A 163 -14.78 3.25 9.79
N LEU A 164 -15.20 4.30 10.49
CA LEU A 164 -16.61 4.53 10.83
C LEU A 164 -17.46 4.73 9.59
N LEU A 165 -17.01 5.58 8.65
CA LEU A 165 -17.63 5.78 7.33
C LEU A 165 -17.89 4.44 6.63
N ARG A 166 -16.85 3.60 6.54
CA ARG A 166 -16.97 2.29 5.87
C ARG A 166 -17.92 1.34 6.57
N ARG A 167 -18.15 1.51 7.87
CA ARG A 167 -19.11 0.71 8.64
C ARG A 167 -20.56 1.15 8.42
N ILE A 168 -20.79 2.43 8.15
CA ILE A 168 -22.12 3.00 7.90
C ILE A 168 -22.59 2.70 6.47
N PHE A 169 -21.69 2.74 5.49
CA PHE A 169 -22.00 2.50 4.07
C PHE A 169 -21.86 1.03 3.64
N LYS A 170 -21.83 0.10 4.60
CA LYS A 170 -21.79 -1.35 4.38
C LYS A 170 -23.17 -1.94 4.61
#